data_AF-A0A6A6YAQ2-F1
#
_entry.id   AF-A0A6A6YAQ2-F1
#
_cell.length_a   1.000
_cell.length_b   1.000
_cell.length_c   1.000
_cell.angle_alpha   90.00
_cell.angle_beta   90.00
_cell.angle_gamma   90.00
#
_symmetry.space_group_name_H-M   'P 1'
#
loop_
_entity.id
_entity.type
_entity.pdbx_description
1 polymer ?
#
loop_
_entity_poly.entity_id
_entity_poly.type
_entity_poly.pdbx_seq_one_letter_code
_entity_poly.pdbx_strand_id
1 'polypeptide(L)'
;MASKSTYPSAFYRVTEKIKIFYEMYKAGRKASHPHHIIRVDKSRPGELRGIKRVTSSLVPGRPFPQGTSAEDELALLEWCDCDVTAFAFFDLLKEHLGDDIDSIACWRFRPRPHRKIWITPENEDNPYVHFDHSHIQVKVGEVVLAVDFTGGQFGWPFAITGLEKYYDDYCDRAKAPVEVDVAEWAKEAGPGSFPVLYQKTLKRSIAAYTENTAEMMEDIVEKKGTEREAAEAKLMECLQEEMERFGEFCDMEADYAGI
;
A
#
# COMPACT_ATOMS: atom_id res chain seq x y z
N MET A 1 -13.26 17.93 39.17
CA MET A 1 -12.42 18.47 38.08
C MET A 1 -11.88 17.27 37.31
N ALA A 2 -12.45 16.99 36.13
CA ALA A 2 -11.96 15.91 35.29
C ALA A 2 -10.62 16.35 34.69
N SER A 3 -9.57 15.58 34.96
CA SER A 3 -8.29 15.68 34.27
C SER A 3 -8.56 15.64 32.76
N LYS A 4 -8.30 16.76 32.07
CA LYS A 4 -8.26 16.78 30.61
C LYS A 4 -7.06 15.93 30.22
N SER A 5 -7.30 14.67 29.86
CA SER A 5 -6.30 13.81 29.25
C SER A 5 -5.66 14.57 28.09
N THR A 6 -4.37 14.89 28.24
CA THR A 6 -3.55 15.63 27.27
C THR A 6 -3.05 14.74 26.14
N TYR A 7 -3.50 13.48 26.05
CA TYR A 7 -3.15 12.57 24.98
C TYR A 7 -4.22 12.62 23.88
N PRO A 8 -3.83 12.62 22.59
CA PRO A 8 -4.79 12.36 21.54
C PRO A 8 -5.52 11.04 21.81
N SER A 9 -6.81 10.95 21.49
CA SER A 9 -7.54 9.68 21.55
C SER A 9 -6.78 8.61 20.75
N ALA A 10 -6.85 7.32 21.15
CA ALA A 10 -6.18 6.22 20.43
C ALA A 10 -6.46 6.26 18.92
N PHE A 11 -7.70 6.61 18.55
CA PHE A 11 -8.12 6.84 17.17
C PHE A 11 -7.25 7.85 16.43
N TYR A 12 -6.92 9.00 17.05
CA TYR A 12 -6.02 9.98 16.43
C TYR A 12 -4.64 9.39 16.17
N ARG A 13 -4.01 8.76 17.17
CA ARG A 13 -2.68 8.15 17.01
C ARG A 13 -2.68 7.11 15.89
N VAL A 14 -3.69 6.25 15.85
CA VAL A 14 -3.87 5.26 14.78
C VAL A 14 -3.97 5.93 13.42
N THR A 15 -4.81 6.96 13.27
CA THR A 15 -4.96 7.65 11.98
C THR A 15 -3.69 8.38 11.54
N GLU A 16 -2.92 8.96 12.46
CA GLU A 16 -1.65 9.62 12.14
C GLU A 16 -0.57 8.61 11.75
N LYS A 17 -0.47 7.48 12.47
CA LYS A 17 0.44 6.37 12.09
C LYS A 17 0.10 5.83 10.70
N ILE A 18 -1.19 5.60 10.40
CA ILE A 18 -1.64 5.14 9.08
C ILE A 18 -1.24 6.15 7.99
N LYS A 19 -1.30 7.47 8.25
CA LYS A 19 -0.82 8.48 7.29
C LYS A 19 0.67 8.34 7.01
N ILE A 20 1.49 8.14 8.04
CA ILE A 20 2.94 7.90 7.86
C ILE A 20 3.16 6.66 6.99
N PHE A 21 2.46 5.55 7.26
CA PHE A 21 2.52 4.36 6.42
C PHE A 21 2.06 4.60 4.98
N TYR A 22 1.06 5.45 4.77
CA TYR A 22 0.63 5.84 3.43
C TYR A 22 1.68 6.67 2.68
N GLU A 23 2.42 7.55 3.37
CA GLU A 23 3.57 8.24 2.79
C GLU A 23 4.70 7.25 2.45
N MET A 24 4.98 6.29 3.33
CA MET A 24 5.94 5.23 3.06
C MET A 24 5.52 4.37 1.87
N TYR A 25 4.23 4.05 1.74
CA TYR A 25 3.69 3.37 0.57
C TYR A 25 4.00 4.17 -0.70
N LYS A 26 3.64 5.46 -0.76
CA LYS A 26 3.90 6.29 -1.93
C LYS A 26 5.39 6.35 -2.28
N ALA A 27 6.25 6.59 -1.29
CA ALA A 27 7.70 6.66 -1.49
C ALA A 27 8.28 5.32 -1.96
N GLY A 28 7.92 4.22 -1.28
CA GLY A 28 8.36 2.88 -1.64
C GLY A 28 7.90 2.50 -3.06
N ARG A 29 6.68 2.83 -3.45
CA ARG A 29 6.17 2.53 -4.80
C ARG A 29 6.83 3.36 -5.90
N LYS A 30 7.17 4.63 -5.64
CA LYS A 30 7.96 5.45 -6.58
C LYS A 30 9.35 4.87 -6.82
N ALA A 31 9.96 4.30 -5.79
CA ALA A 31 11.29 3.72 -5.84
C ALA A 31 11.30 2.26 -6.34
N SER A 32 10.20 1.51 -6.16
CA SER A 32 10.11 0.08 -6.47
C SER A 32 8.81 -0.25 -7.24
N HIS A 33 8.70 0.28 -8.46
CA HIS A 33 7.60 -0.02 -9.36
C HIS A 33 7.67 -1.48 -9.81
N PRO A 34 6.61 -2.28 -9.64
CA PRO A 34 6.48 -3.54 -10.34
C PRO A 34 6.16 -3.23 -11.80
N HIS A 35 6.93 -3.82 -12.71
CA HIS A 35 6.87 -3.57 -14.17
C HIS A 35 5.55 -3.98 -14.86
N HIS A 36 4.48 -4.20 -14.10
CA HIS A 36 3.20 -4.67 -14.61
C HIS A 36 2.26 -3.56 -15.04
N ILE A 37 2.62 -2.27 -14.97
CA ILE A 37 1.81 -1.20 -15.56
C ILE A 37 2.71 -0.28 -16.37
N ILE A 38 2.53 -0.30 -17.68
CA ILE A 38 3.39 0.38 -18.66
C ILE A 38 2.81 1.74 -19.06
N ARG A 39 1.48 1.87 -19.06
CA ARG A 39 0.83 3.03 -19.67
C ARG A 39 -0.57 3.23 -19.15
N VAL A 40 -0.89 4.50 -18.89
CA VAL A 40 -2.25 4.99 -18.68
C VAL A 40 -2.77 5.52 -20.01
N ASP A 41 -3.78 4.87 -20.60
CA ASP A 41 -4.47 5.42 -21.77
C ASP A 41 -5.51 6.44 -21.33
N LYS A 42 -5.34 7.70 -21.75
CA LYS A 42 -6.24 8.83 -21.48
C LYS A 42 -7.13 9.21 -22.68
N SER A 43 -7.09 8.43 -23.77
CA SER A 43 -7.81 8.75 -25.02
C SER A 43 -9.34 8.78 -24.88
N ARG A 44 -9.88 8.30 -23.75
CA ARG A 44 -11.30 8.38 -23.40
C ARG A 44 -11.47 9.02 -22.03
N PRO A 45 -11.99 10.26 -21.95
CA PRO A 45 -12.31 10.90 -20.67
C PRO A 45 -13.32 10.03 -19.90
N GLY A 46 -12.89 9.47 -18.76
CA GLY A 46 -13.71 8.59 -17.90
C GLY A 46 -13.37 7.10 -17.94
N GLU A 47 -12.49 6.65 -18.84
CA GLU A 47 -11.99 5.26 -18.89
C GLU A 47 -10.46 5.28 -18.73
N LEU A 48 -10.00 4.99 -17.52
CA LEU A 48 -8.59 4.83 -17.21
C LEU A 48 -8.18 3.39 -17.56
N ARG A 49 -7.23 3.21 -18.50
CA ARG A 49 -6.69 1.89 -18.86
C ARG A 49 -5.28 1.75 -18.32
N GLY A 50 -5.04 0.74 -17.50
CA GLY A 50 -3.70 0.34 -17.07
C GLY A 50 -3.22 -0.82 -17.94
N ILE A 51 -2.27 -0.58 -18.85
CA ILE A 51 -1.75 -1.66 -19.70
C ILE A 51 -0.77 -2.51 -18.90
N LYS A 52 -1.07 -3.81 -18.78
CA LYS A 52 -0.19 -4.77 -18.10
C LYS A 52 0.82 -5.39 -19.03
N ARG A 53 2.12 -5.24 -18.70
CA ARG A 53 3.17 -6.00 -19.39
C ARG A 53 3.07 -7.45 -18.96
N VAL A 54 2.82 -8.34 -19.91
CA VAL A 54 3.12 -9.76 -19.73
C VAL A 54 4.59 -9.93 -20.10
N THR A 55 5.50 -9.68 -19.14
CA THR A 55 6.88 -10.15 -19.27
C THR A 55 6.96 -11.55 -18.69
N SER A 56 7.70 -12.44 -19.35
CA SER A 56 8.13 -13.73 -18.78
C SER A 56 9.10 -13.55 -17.60
N SER A 57 9.58 -12.33 -17.40
CA SER A 57 10.52 -11.91 -16.40
C SER A 57 9.97 -10.78 -15.55
N LEU A 58 9.42 -11.13 -14.39
CA LEU A 58 9.18 -10.17 -13.33
C LEU A 58 10.54 -9.76 -12.77
N VAL A 59 11.08 -8.62 -13.19
CA VAL A 59 12.14 -7.96 -12.43
C VAL A 59 11.43 -7.00 -11.48
N PRO A 60 11.44 -7.24 -10.16
CA PRO A 60 10.85 -6.30 -9.22
C PRO A 60 11.72 -5.03 -9.10
N GLY A 61 11.12 -3.91 -8.65
CA GLY A 61 11.90 -2.88 -7.96
C GLY A 61 12.59 -1.79 -8.76
N ARG A 62 12.15 -1.41 -9.97
CA ARG A 62 12.74 -0.23 -10.66
C ARG A 62 11.95 1.06 -10.38
N PRO A 63 12.58 2.25 -10.44
CA PRO A 63 11.87 3.52 -10.33
C PRO A 63 10.93 3.76 -11.52
N PHE A 64 10.00 4.72 -11.37
CA PHE A 64 9.17 5.18 -12.49
C PHE A 64 10.03 5.67 -13.67
N PRO A 65 9.57 5.48 -14.92
CA PRO A 65 10.27 6.01 -16.09
C PRO A 65 10.52 7.52 -15.97
N GLN A 66 11.72 7.97 -16.34
CA GLN A 66 12.06 9.38 -16.35
C GLN A 66 11.10 10.16 -17.28
N GLY A 67 10.49 11.23 -16.77
CA GLY A 67 9.53 12.05 -17.54
C GLY A 67 8.07 11.60 -17.44
N THR A 68 7.73 10.67 -16.53
CA THR A 68 6.34 10.33 -16.19
C THR A 68 5.59 11.58 -15.69
N SER A 69 4.37 11.83 -16.19
CA SER A 69 3.58 13.00 -15.75
C SER A 69 3.03 12.80 -14.34
N ALA A 70 2.72 13.87 -13.61
CA ALA A 70 2.15 13.78 -12.26
C ALA A 70 0.84 12.97 -12.20
N GLU A 71 0.02 13.05 -13.25
CA GLU A 71 -1.20 12.25 -13.38
C GLU A 71 -0.91 10.76 -13.61
N ASP A 72 0.16 10.44 -14.36
CA ASP A 72 0.56 9.06 -14.59
C ASP A 72 1.26 8.48 -13.35
N GLU A 73 2.04 9.26 -12.62
CA GLU A 73 2.57 8.87 -11.31
C GLU A 73 1.43 8.54 -10.35
N LEU A 74 0.40 9.40 -10.29
CA LEU A 74 -0.75 9.17 -9.42
C LEU A 74 -1.50 7.89 -9.82
N ALA A 75 -1.77 7.70 -11.11
CA ALA A 75 -2.41 6.49 -11.61
C ALA A 75 -1.59 5.22 -11.34
N LEU A 76 -0.26 5.28 -11.49
CA LEU A 76 0.64 4.17 -11.18
C LEU A 76 0.69 3.87 -9.68
N LEU A 77 0.67 4.90 -8.83
CA LEU A 77 0.57 4.75 -7.38
C LEU A 77 -0.77 4.19 -6.94
N GLU A 78 -1.86 4.53 -7.63
CA GLU A 78 -3.19 4.07 -7.27
C GLU A 78 -3.48 2.66 -7.78
N TRP A 79 -2.98 2.27 -8.95
CA TRP A 79 -3.34 1.00 -9.60
C TRP A 79 -2.32 -0.09 -9.32
N CYS A 80 -1.95 -0.25 -8.06
CA CYS A 80 -1.05 -1.32 -7.66
C CYS A 80 -1.83 -2.59 -7.31
N ASP A 81 -1.12 -3.73 -7.21
CA ASP A 81 -1.73 -4.94 -6.66
C ASP A 81 -2.11 -4.67 -5.19
N CYS A 82 -3.40 -4.41 -4.96
CA CYS A 82 -4.00 -4.20 -3.64
C CYS A 82 -3.64 -5.33 -2.68
N ASP A 83 -3.55 -6.53 -3.24
CA ASP A 83 -3.17 -7.75 -2.60
C ASP A 83 -1.74 -7.68 -2.01
N VAL A 84 -0.77 -7.32 -2.85
CA VAL A 84 0.62 -7.14 -2.44
C VAL A 84 0.76 -6.05 -1.38
N THR A 85 -0.04 -4.99 -1.51
CA THR A 85 0.01 -3.84 -0.60
C THR A 85 -0.58 -4.18 0.76
N ALA A 86 -1.76 -4.81 0.79
CA ALA A 86 -2.37 -5.31 2.01
C ALA A 86 -1.44 -6.31 2.72
N PHE A 87 -0.85 -7.25 1.98
CA PHE A 87 0.13 -8.19 2.52
C PHE A 87 1.33 -7.48 3.15
N ALA A 88 2.00 -6.60 2.38
CA ALA A 88 3.24 -5.98 2.83
C ALA A 88 3.06 -5.10 4.07
N PHE A 89 1.93 -4.40 4.18
CA PHE A 89 1.66 -3.50 5.28
C PHE A 89 0.90 -4.12 6.46
N PHE A 90 0.33 -5.32 6.33
CA PHE A 90 -0.44 -5.95 7.40
C PHE A 90 0.36 -6.12 8.69
N ASP A 91 1.52 -6.80 8.62
CA ASP A 91 2.34 -7.03 9.81
C ASP A 91 2.96 -5.72 10.33
N LEU A 92 3.32 -4.81 9.44
CA LEU A 92 3.86 -3.49 9.81
C LEU A 92 2.83 -2.69 10.62
N LEU A 93 1.60 -2.60 10.12
CA LEU A 93 0.52 -1.92 10.84
C LEU A 93 0.22 -2.63 12.16
N LYS A 94 0.19 -3.97 12.17
CA LYS A 94 -0.03 -4.74 13.40
C LYS A 94 1.05 -4.47 14.46
N GLU A 95 2.32 -4.42 14.05
CA GLU A 95 3.47 -4.17 14.92
C GLU A 95 3.46 -2.74 15.49
N HIS A 96 3.22 -1.73 14.64
CA HIS A 96 3.42 -0.31 15.01
C HIS A 96 2.16 0.41 15.51
N LEU A 97 0.96 -0.11 15.22
CA LEU A 97 -0.27 0.40 15.83
C LEU A 97 -0.40 -0.06 17.29
N GLY A 98 0.16 -1.23 17.63
CA GLY A 98 0.37 -1.68 19.01
C GLY A 98 -0.91 -1.70 19.86
N ASP A 99 -0.81 -1.19 21.09
CA ASP A 99 -1.90 -1.16 22.07
C ASP A 99 -3.02 -0.14 21.73
N ASP A 100 -2.88 0.64 20.66
CA ASP A 100 -3.90 1.61 20.25
C ASP A 100 -5.08 0.97 19.49
N ILE A 101 -5.01 -0.33 19.16
CA ILE A 101 -6.02 -1.05 18.37
C ILE A 101 -6.58 -2.25 19.14
N ASP A 102 -7.87 -2.55 18.91
CA ASP A 102 -8.52 -3.76 19.47
C ASP A 102 -8.27 -4.99 18.58
N SER A 103 -8.24 -4.80 17.27
CA SER A 103 -8.02 -5.87 16.30
C SER A 103 -7.59 -5.33 14.94
N ILE A 104 -6.87 -6.15 14.19
CA ILE A 104 -6.50 -5.91 12.79
C ILE A 104 -6.73 -7.19 11.97
N ALA A 105 -7.35 -7.06 10.80
CA ALA A 105 -7.66 -8.18 9.92
C ALA A 105 -7.54 -7.77 8.45
N CYS A 106 -7.13 -8.69 7.57
CA CYS A 106 -7.13 -8.45 6.13
C CYS A 106 -8.43 -8.96 5.54
N TRP A 107 -9.05 -8.19 4.65
CA TRP A 107 -10.33 -8.52 4.05
C TRP A 107 -10.25 -8.36 2.54
N ARG A 108 -10.98 -9.21 1.84
CA ARG A 108 -11.14 -9.19 0.39
C ARG A 108 -12.60 -9.08 0.03
N PHE A 109 -12.93 -8.28 -0.97
CA PHE A 109 -14.29 -8.16 -1.49
C PHE A 109 -14.28 -7.93 -2.99
N ARG A 110 -15.44 -8.10 -3.62
CA ARG A 110 -15.59 -7.77 -5.04
C ARG A 110 -16.10 -6.35 -5.19
N PRO A 111 -15.31 -5.41 -5.74
CA PRO A 111 -15.81 -4.08 -6.01
C PRO A 111 -16.92 -4.12 -7.07
N ARG A 112 -17.94 -3.28 -6.91
CA ARG A 112 -18.88 -2.94 -7.99
C ARG A 112 -18.09 -2.37 -9.15
N PRO A 113 -18.52 -2.53 -10.40
CA PRO A 113 -17.89 -1.82 -11.51
C PRO A 113 -18.25 -0.33 -11.44
N HIS A 114 -17.40 0.50 -10.82
CA HIS A 114 -17.64 1.96 -10.71
C HIS A 114 -16.68 2.78 -11.59
N ARG A 115 -15.56 2.21 -12.03
CA ARG A 115 -14.73 2.68 -13.14
C ARG A 115 -14.24 1.49 -13.96
N LYS A 116 -14.39 1.53 -15.28
CA LYS A 116 -13.91 0.47 -16.17
C LYS A 116 -12.38 0.50 -16.18
N ILE A 117 -11.74 -0.29 -15.34
CA ILE A 117 -10.30 -0.50 -15.38
C ILE A 117 -10.05 -1.63 -16.38
N TRP A 118 -9.27 -1.31 -17.40
CA TRP A 118 -8.87 -2.26 -18.44
C TRP A 118 -7.47 -2.73 -18.13
N ILE A 119 -7.32 -3.99 -17.71
CA ILE A 119 -6.04 -4.68 -17.66
C ILE A 119 -6.02 -5.64 -18.83
N THR A 120 -5.45 -5.20 -19.95
CA THR A 120 -5.22 -6.06 -21.11
C THR A 120 -3.74 -6.42 -21.18
N PRO A 121 -3.37 -7.71 -21.27
CA PRO A 121 -2.11 -8.12 -21.88
C PRO A 121 -1.95 -7.43 -23.24
N GLU A 122 -0.72 -7.11 -23.67
CA GLU A 122 -0.46 -6.42 -24.95
C GLU A 122 -1.09 -7.10 -26.19
N ASN A 123 -1.55 -8.36 -26.09
CA ASN A 123 -2.04 -9.16 -27.22
C ASN A 123 -3.33 -9.96 -26.96
N GLU A 124 -4.18 -9.58 -26.01
CA GLU A 124 -5.45 -10.31 -25.79
C GLU A 124 -6.70 -9.50 -26.11
N ASP A 125 -7.55 -10.04 -26.99
CA ASP A 125 -8.92 -9.61 -27.28
C ASP A 125 -9.93 -9.97 -26.15
N ASN A 126 -9.46 -10.34 -24.96
CA ASN A 126 -10.28 -10.96 -23.93
C ASN A 126 -10.85 -9.98 -22.88
N PRO A 127 -12.07 -10.24 -22.37
CA PRO A 127 -12.91 -9.27 -21.67
C PRO A 127 -12.61 -9.23 -20.17
N TYR A 128 -12.83 -8.04 -19.59
CA TYR A 128 -13.09 -7.74 -18.17
C TYR A 128 -12.93 -8.91 -17.19
N VAL A 129 -11.76 -9.04 -16.58
CA VAL A 129 -11.64 -9.90 -15.38
C VAL A 129 -12.15 -9.11 -14.19
N HIS A 130 -13.26 -9.56 -13.58
CA HIS A 130 -13.65 -9.10 -12.26
C HIS A 130 -12.51 -9.44 -11.30
N PHE A 131 -11.79 -8.42 -10.83
CA PHE A 131 -10.77 -8.59 -9.81
C PHE A 131 -11.40 -8.42 -8.43
N ASP A 132 -10.98 -9.26 -7.49
CA ASP A 132 -11.29 -9.04 -6.08
C ASP A 132 -10.26 -8.04 -5.52
N HIS A 133 -10.67 -7.26 -4.53
CA HIS A 133 -9.89 -6.17 -3.95
C HIS A 133 -9.66 -6.42 -2.46
N SER A 134 -8.44 -6.14 -1.99
CA SER A 134 -8.04 -6.37 -0.60
C SER A 134 -7.75 -5.07 0.13
N HIS A 135 -8.18 -5.00 1.39
CA HIS A 135 -7.90 -3.90 2.32
C HIS A 135 -7.73 -4.42 3.74
N ILE A 136 -7.19 -3.58 4.62
CA ILE A 136 -6.95 -3.92 6.02
C ILE A 136 -8.03 -3.27 6.87
N GLN A 137 -8.69 -4.03 7.74
CA GLN A 137 -9.57 -3.47 8.76
C GLN A 137 -8.82 -3.29 10.07
N VAL A 138 -8.92 -2.10 10.64
CA VAL A 138 -8.36 -1.76 11.96
C VAL A 138 -9.49 -1.31 12.87
N LYS A 139 -9.66 -1.98 14.01
CA LYS A 139 -10.68 -1.63 15.00
C LYS A 139 -10.07 -0.83 16.14
N VAL A 140 -10.70 0.30 16.49
CA VAL A 140 -10.33 1.19 17.60
C VAL A 140 -11.59 1.60 18.35
N GLY A 141 -11.84 0.97 19.49
CA GLY A 141 -13.07 1.11 20.24
C GLY A 141 -14.28 0.66 19.42
N GLU A 142 -15.25 1.57 19.25
CA GLU A 142 -16.46 1.33 18.47
C GLU A 142 -16.27 1.59 16.96
N VAL A 143 -15.12 2.11 16.54
CA VAL A 143 -14.86 2.49 15.15
C VAL A 143 -14.05 1.41 14.44
N VAL A 144 -14.49 1.03 13.23
CA VAL A 144 -13.72 0.21 12.30
C VAL A 144 -13.28 1.07 11.13
N LEU A 145 -11.97 1.10 10.90
CA LEU A 145 -11.32 1.74 9.77
C LEU A 145 -11.03 0.70 8.69
N ALA A 146 -11.46 0.93 7.46
CA ALA A 146 -10.88 0.28 6.30
C ALA A 146 -9.69 1.10 5.82
N VAL A 147 -8.50 0.50 5.86
CA VAL A 147 -7.22 1.03 5.39
C VAL A 147 -6.91 0.41 4.04
N ASP A 148 -6.87 1.25 3.01
CA ASP A 148 -6.64 0.87 1.63
C ASP A 148 -5.73 1.87 0.94
N PHE A 149 -4.43 1.59 0.91
CA PHE A 149 -3.45 2.47 0.27
C PHE A 149 -3.59 2.53 -1.25
N THR A 150 -4.30 1.57 -1.86
CA THR A 150 -4.64 1.56 -3.28
C THR A 150 -6.02 2.16 -3.56
N GLY A 151 -6.65 2.78 -2.58
CA GLY A 151 -8.05 3.18 -2.67
C GLY A 151 -8.38 4.25 -3.71
N GLY A 152 -7.39 5.05 -4.10
CA GLY A 152 -7.52 6.02 -5.18
C GLY A 152 -7.94 5.39 -6.52
N GLN A 153 -7.63 4.11 -6.76
CA GLN A 153 -8.06 3.39 -7.98
C GLN A 153 -9.59 3.39 -8.18
N PHE A 154 -10.31 3.52 -7.07
CA PHE A 154 -11.76 3.51 -6.97
C PHE A 154 -12.33 4.89 -6.65
N GLY A 155 -11.47 5.89 -6.45
CA GLY A 155 -11.83 7.25 -6.08
C GLY A 155 -12.25 7.39 -4.62
N TRP A 156 -11.82 6.49 -3.73
CA TRP A 156 -12.09 6.61 -2.29
C TRP A 156 -10.83 6.96 -1.47
N PRO A 157 -10.99 7.50 -0.25
CA PRO A 157 -9.87 7.82 0.64
C PRO A 157 -9.12 6.56 1.10
N PHE A 158 -7.83 6.70 1.46
CA PHE A 158 -7.03 5.56 1.93
C PHE A 158 -7.44 5.03 3.32
N ALA A 159 -8.21 5.81 4.09
CA ALA A 159 -8.76 5.41 5.38
C ALA A 159 -10.23 5.79 5.44
N ILE A 160 -11.10 4.80 5.63
CA ILE A 160 -12.56 4.92 5.53
C ILE A 160 -13.19 4.53 6.85
N THR A 161 -14.05 5.39 7.38
CA THR A 161 -14.94 5.08 8.51
C THR A 161 -16.34 4.71 7.99
N GLY A 162 -17.11 3.94 8.76
CA GLY A 162 -18.45 3.52 8.35
C GLY A 162 -18.43 2.38 7.33
N LEU A 163 -17.76 1.29 7.69
CA LEU A 163 -17.48 0.14 6.84
C LEU A 163 -18.73 -0.47 6.16
N GLU A 164 -19.85 -0.54 6.87
CA GLU A 164 -21.10 -1.08 6.31
C GLU A 164 -21.56 -0.27 5.09
N LYS A 165 -21.60 1.06 5.24
CA LYS A 165 -21.95 1.96 4.13
C LYS A 165 -20.96 1.85 2.98
N TYR A 166 -19.67 1.72 3.29
CA TYR A 166 -18.64 1.51 2.28
C TYR A 166 -18.90 0.24 1.45
N TYR A 167 -19.19 -0.90 2.07
CA TYR A 167 -19.56 -2.11 1.33
C TYR A 167 -20.90 -1.96 0.61
N ASP A 168 -21.88 -1.28 1.21
CA ASP A 168 -23.16 -1.03 0.56
C ASP A 168 -23.07 -0.12 -0.67
N ASP A 169 -22.10 0.77 -0.72
CA ASP A 169 -21.87 1.66 -1.85
C ASP A 169 -21.01 0.99 -2.93
N TYR A 170 -19.99 0.21 -2.51
CA TYR A 170 -18.91 -0.22 -3.40
C TYR A 170 -18.71 -1.73 -3.55
N CYS A 171 -19.33 -2.59 -2.73
CA CYS A 171 -19.23 -4.03 -2.88
C CYS A 171 -20.37 -4.59 -3.75
N ASP A 172 -20.04 -5.54 -4.63
CA ASP A 172 -21.04 -6.34 -5.32
C ASP A 172 -21.92 -7.05 -4.28
N ARG A 173 -23.23 -6.75 -4.27
CA ARG A 173 -24.16 -7.29 -3.25
C ARG A 173 -24.28 -8.81 -3.33
N ALA A 174 -23.93 -9.40 -4.47
CA ALA A 174 -23.91 -10.86 -4.64
C ALA A 174 -22.73 -11.53 -3.93
N LYS A 175 -21.72 -10.76 -3.48
CA LYS A 175 -20.52 -11.27 -2.83
C LYS A 175 -20.23 -10.53 -1.54
N ALA A 176 -20.37 -11.25 -0.42
CA ALA A 176 -19.95 -10.72 0.86
C ALA A 176 -18.42 -10.55 0.89
N PRO A 177 -17.91 -9.49 1.54
CA PRO A 177 -16.51 -9.42 1.95
C PRO A 177 -16.14 -10.66 2.78
N VAL A 178 -14.91 -11.15 2.58
CA VAL A 178 -14.37 -12.31 3.29
C VAL A 178 -13.06 -11.93 3.95
N GLU A 179 -12.83 -12.44 5.15
CA GLU A 179 -11.54 -12.31 5.83
C GLU A 179 -10.51 -13.21 5.15
N VAL A 180 -9.28 -12.74 5.03
CA VAL A 180 -8.16 -13.43 4.40
C VAL A 180 -7.16 -13.87 5.47
N ASP A 181 -6.77 -15.15 5.42
CA ASP A 181 -5.66 -15.65 6.24
C ASP A 181 -4.32 -15.19 5.64
N VAL A 182 -3.77 -14.12 6.21
CA VAL A 182 -2.48 -13.54 5.77
C VAL A 182 -1.31 -14.51 6.00
N ALA A 183 -1.40 -15.40 7.00
CA ALA A 183 -0.34 -16.37 7.27
C ALA A 183 -0.33 -17.51 6.23
N GLU A 184 -1.50 -17.94 5.77
CA GLU A 184 -1.61 -18.85 4.62
C GLU A 184 -1.07 -18.19 3.35
N TRP A 185 -1.45 -16.93 3.12
CA TRP A 185 -0.97 -16.16 1.98
C TRP A 185 0.55 -16.00 1.94
N ALA A 186 1.19 -15.77 3.10
CA ALA A 186 2.64 -15.70 3.21
C ALA A 186 3.33 -17.02 2.81
N LYS A 187 2.72 -18.16 3.18
CA LYS A 187 3.24 -19.49 2.83
C LYS A 187 3.13 -19.75 1.33
N GLU A 188 2.03 -19.35 0.70
CA GLU A 188 1.81 -19.52 -0.73
C GLU A 188 2.75 -18.64 -1.57
N ALA A 189 2.97 -17.40 -1.14
CA ALA A 189 3.86 -16.48 -1.85
C ALA A 189 5.33 -16.96 -1.82
N GLY A 190 5.77 -17.52 -0.70
CA GLY A 190 7.14 -17.99 -0.51
C GLY A 190 8.15 -16.84 -0.25
N PRO A 191 9.32 -17.15 0.35
CA PRO A 191 10.23 -16.14 0.92
C PRO A 191 10.92 -15.23 -0.11
N GLY A 192 11.06 -15.67 -1.37
CA GLY A 192 11.68 -14.89 -2.45
C GLY A 192 10.69 -14.07 -3.27
N SER A 193 9.39 -14.09 -2.92
CA SER A 193 8.38 -13.32 -3.66
C SER A 193 8.52 -11.83 -3.41
N PHE A 194 8.13 -11.03 -4.41
CA PHE A 194 8.15 -9.57 -4.29
C PHE A 194 7.44 -9.02 -3.05
N PRO A 195 6.23 -9.48 -2.66
CA PRO A 195 5.54 -8.94 -1.48
C PRO A 195 6.32 -9.15 -0.18
N VAL A 196 6.96 -10.32 -0.04
CA VAL A 196 7.79 -10.65 1.13
C VAL A 196 9.08 -9.83 1.15
N LEU A 197 9.76 -9.70 0.01
CA LEU A 197 10.97 -8.89 -0.09
C LEU A 197 10.69 -7.41 0.14
N TYR A 198 9.58 -6.90 -0.41
CA TYR A 198 9.13 -5.52 -0.23
C TYR A 198 8.79 -5.23 1.24
N GLN A 199 8.05 -6.12 1.92
CA GLN A 199 7.79 -6.02 3.36
C GLN A 199 9.11 -5.98 4.16
N LYS A 200 10.06 -6.86 3.83
CA LYS A 200 11.38 -6.89 4.49
C LYS A 200 12.16 -5.59 4.29
N THR A 201 12.07 -4.98 3.11
CA THR A 201 12.69 -3.68 2.83
C THR A 201 12.04 -2.57 3.66
N LEU A 202 10.71 -2.51 3.71
CA LEU A 202 9.99 -1.55 4.58
C LEU A 202 10.38 -1.69 6.06
N LYS A 203 10.47 -2.92 6.58
CA LYS A 203 10.94 -3.18 7.95
C LYS A 203 12.37 -2.70 8.18
N ARG A 204 13.27 -2.93 7.23
CA ARG A 204 14.66 -2.43 7.29
C ARG A 204 14.73 -0.92 7.30
N SER A 205 13.88 -0.22 6.53
CA SER A 205 13.82 1.23 6.54
C SER A 205 13.45 1.81 7.90
N ILE A 206 12.48 1.18 8.60
CA ILE A 206 12.08 1.59 9.95
C ILE A 206 13.19 1.30 10.97
N ALA A 207 13.85 0.15 10.86
CA ALA A 207 14.99 -0.19 11.70
C ALA A 207 16.15 0.81 11.50
N ALA A 208 16.48 1.15 10.24
CA ALA A 208 17.50 2.13 9.91
C ALA A 208 17.17 3.52 10.45
N TYR A 209 15.90 3.95 10.38
CA TYR A 209 15.45 5.18 11.02
C TYR A 209 15.74 5.15 12.53
N THR A 210 15.38 4.04 13.19
CA THR A 210 15.58 3.86 14.63
C THR A 210 17.05 3.89 15.00
N GLU A 211 17.91 3.20 14.25
CA GLU A 211 19.36 3.19 14.46
C GLU A 211 19.99 4.57 14.25
N ASN A 212 19.55 5.31 13.23
CA ASN A 212 20.11 6.61 12.87
C ASN A 212 19.67 7.74 13.80
N THR A 213 18.49 7.63 14.40
CA THR A 213 17.89 8.72 15.21
C THR A 213 17.82 8.39 16.70
N ALA A 214 17.95 7.12 17.08
CA ALA A 214 17.58 6.61 18.41
C ALA A 214 16.11 6.87 18.80
N GLU A 215 15.23 7.11 17.82
CA GLU A 215 13.79 7.34 18.01
C GLU A 215 12.98 6.23 17.35
N MET A 216 11.82 5.90 17.92
CA MET A 216 10.88 4.97 17.29
C MET A 216 10.02 5.72 16.27
N MET A 217 9.58 5.03 15.21
CA MET A 217 8.69 5.63 14.20
C MET A 217 7.35 6.05 14.83
N GLU A 218 6.89 5.32 15.84
CA GLU A 218 5.69 5.62 16.62
C GLU A 218 5.79 6.97 17.35
N ASP A 219 7.00 7.43 17.70
CA ASP A 219 7.20 8.69 18.42
C ASP A 219 6.99 9.91 17.51
N ILE A 220 7.04 9.73 16.19
CA ILE A 220 6.82 10.80 15.20
C ILE A 220 5.46 11.48 15.41
N VAL A 221 4.42 10.72 15.78
CA VAL A 221 3.06 11.27 15.95
C VAL A 221 2.91 12.18 17.16
N GLU A 222 3.84 12.10 18.12
CA GLU A 222 3.85 12.94 19.32
C GLU A 222 4.64 14.26 19.09
N LYS A 223 5.46 14.32 18.04
CA LYS A 223 6.20 15.53 17.63
C LYS A 223 5.27 16.56 17.00
N LYS A 224 5.70 17.83 16.97
CA LYS A 224 4.91 18.95 16.43
C LYS A 224 5.73 19.85 15.51
N GLY A 225 5.06 20.42 14.52
CA GLY A 225 5.63 21.39 13.59
C GLY A 225 6.89 20.87 12.91
N THR A 226 7.93 21.70 12.87
CA THR A 226 9.18 21.41 12.17
C THR A 226 9.91 20.17 12.68
N GLU A 227 9.74 19.80 13.96
CA GLU A 227 10.36 18.58 14.50
C GLU A 227 9.73 17.32 13.90
N ARG A 228 8.40 17.34 13.75
CA ARG A 228 7.68 16.24 13.11
C ARG A 228 8.03 16.14 11.63
N GLU A 229 8.07 17.28 10.92
CA GLU A 229 8.45 17.34 9.51
C GLU A 229 9.87 16.79 9.29
N ALA A 230 10.82 17.14 10.16
CA ALA A 230 12.19 16.62 10.09
C ALA A 230 12.25 15.11 10.34
N ALA A 231 11.49 14.59 11.30
CA ALA A 231 11.43 13.17 11.60
C ALA A 231 10.80 12.37 10.44
N GLU A 232 9.68 12.83 9.89
CA GLU A 232 9.05 12.24 8.70
C GLU A 232 10.01 12.26 7.50
N ALA A 233 10.70 13.38 7.25
CA ALA A 233 11.68 13.47 6.17
C ALA A 233 12.84 12.47 6.35
N LYS A 234 13.35 12.31 7.58
CA LYS A 234 14.43 11.37 7.87
C LYS A 234 14.00 9.91 7.70
N LEU A 235 12.77 9.58 8.06
CA LEU A 235 12.19 8.26 7.78
C LEU A 235 12.09 8.00 6.28
N MET A 236 11.65 8.99 5.49
CA MET A 236 11.58 8.87 4.02
C MET A 236 12.95 8.73 3.37
N GLU A 237 13.98 9.41 3.90
CA GLU A 237 15.37 9.24 3.45
C GLU A 237 15.86 7.79 3.67
N CYS A 238 15.64 7.24 4.87
CA CYS A 238 16.01 5.85 5.20
C CYS A 238 15.25 4.84 4.30
N LEU A 239 13.98 5.15 3.99
CA LEU A 239 13.19 4.36 3.07
C LEU A 239 13.73 4.41 1.64
N GLN A 240 14.10 5.59 1.16
CA GLN A 240 14.64 5.75 -0.18
C GLN A 240 15.94 4.95 -0.36
N GLU A 241 16.89 5.06 0.57
CA GLU A 241 18.15 4.31 0.51
C GLU A 241 17.94 2.79 0.48
N GLU A 242 17.04 2.26 1.31
CA GLU A 242 16.74 0.83 1.34
C GLU A 242 16.01 0.37 0.06
N MET A 243 15.15 1.22 -0.52
CA MET A 243 14.47 0.91 -1.77
C MET A 243 15.42 0.96 -2.96
N GLU A 244 16.40 1.87 -2.97
CA GLU A 244 17.47 1.90 -3.97
C GLU A 244 18.29 0.61 -3.93
N ARG A 245 18.75 0.19 -2.74
CA ARG A 245 19.44 -1.10 -2.54
C ARG A 245 18.59 -2.30 -2.96
N PHE A 246 17.29 -2.24 -2.69
CA PHE A 246 16.36 -3.28 -3.09
C PHE A 246 16.22 -3.36 -4.61
N GLY A 247 16.15 -2.21 -5.30
CA GLY A 247 16.15 -2.15 -6.76
C GLY A 247 17.42 -2.73 -7.37
N GLU A 248 18.60 -2.36 -6.85
CA GLU A 248 19.89 -2.90 -7.28
C GLU A 248 19.97 -4.43 -7.11
N PHE A 249 19.49 -4.96 -5.98
CA PHE A 249 19.41 -6.40 -5.75
C PHE A 249 18.53 -7.10 -6.80
N CYS A 250 17.36 -6.52 -7.11
CA CYS A 250 16.45 -7.10 -8.08
C CYS A 250 17.04 -7.08 -9.51
N ASP A 251 17.78 -6.03 -9.87
CA ASP A 251 18.48 -5.93 -11.16
C ASP A 251 19.60 -6.97 -11.29
N MET A 252 20.39 -7.19 -10.22
CA MET A 252 21.43 -8.22 -10.20
C MET A 252 20.86 -9.64 -10.38
N GLU A 253 19.75 -9.96 -9.70
CA GLU A 253 19.10 -11.27 -9.83
C GLU A 253 18.51 -11.48 -11.25
N ALA A 254 17.99 -10.42 -11.87
CA ALA A 254 17.52 -10.47 -13.25
C ALA A 254 18.65 -10.74 -14.25
N ASP A 255 19.77 -10.04 -14.10
CA ASP A 255 20.96 -10.23 -14.94
C ASP A 255 21.51 -11.66 -14.80
N TYR A 256 21.51 -12.21 -13.58
CA TYR A 256 21.96 -13.58 -13.31
C TYR A 256 21.01 -14.65 -13.89
N ALA A 257 19.71 -14.34 -13.95
CA ALA A 257 18.70 -15.19 -14.56
C ALA A 257 18.66 -15.13 -16.10
N GLY A 258 19.49 -14.28 -16.74
CA GLY A 258 19.53 -14.12 -18.20
C GLY A 258 18.26 -13.48 -18.77
N ILE A 259 17.65 -12.59 -17.98
CA ILE A 259 16.36 -11.93 -18.22
C ILE A 259 16.52 -10.56 -18.87
#